data_AF-A0AAP8SM60-F1
#
_entry.id   AF-A0AAP8SM60-F1
#
_cell.length_a   1.000
_cell.length_b   1.000
_cell.length_c   1.000
_cell.angle_alpha   90.00
_cell.angle_beta   90.00
_cell.angle_gamma   90.00
#
_symmetry.space_group_name_H-M   'P 1'
#
loop_
_entity.id
_entity.type
_entity.pdbx_description
1 polymer ?
#
loop_
_entity_poly.entity_id
_entity_poly.type
_entity_poly.pdbx_seq_one_letter_code
_entity_poly.pdbx_strand_id
1 'polypeptide(L)'
;MSTNKWIALAVYAGLAIYGIGFASPEAAKIVMYIFIALPIIHVLEFLLVLKVLKSAGGSMGGHFLQTLIFGYVHWLPIWKTTRQ
;
A
#
# COMPACT_ATOMS: atom_id res chain seq x y z
N MET A 1 -9.00 -11.71 3.81
CA MET A 1 -8.61 -10.36 3.35
C MET A 1 -9.55 -9.36 4.01
N SER A 2 -9.07 -8.24 4.58
CA SER A 2 -9.96 -7.25 5.22
C SER A 2 -10.66 -6.36 4.18
N THR A 3 -11.80 -5.77 4.53
CA THR A 3 -12.56 -4.84 3.67
C THR A 3 -11.69 -3.70 3.16
N ASN A 4 -10.81 -3.13 4.00
CA ASN A 4 -9.93 -2.02 3.60
C ASN A 4 -8.93 -2.43 2.51
N LYS A 5 -8.46 -3.68 2.50
CA LYS A 5 -7.56 -4.18 1.44
C LYS A 5 -8.31 -4.30 0.10
N TRP A 6 -9.58 -4.69 0.12
CA TRP A 6 -10.43 -4.68 -1.07
C TRP A 6 -10.68 -3.26 -1.59
N ILE A 7 -10.95 -2.32 -0.68
CA ILE A 7 -11.10 -0.90 -1.04
C ILE A 7 -9.80 -0.36 -1.68
N ALA A 8 -8.64 -0.66 -1.10
CA ALA A 8 -7.35 -0.26 -1.67
C ALA A 8 -7.15 -0.78 -3.10
N LEU A 9 -7.44 -2.06 -3.34
CA LEU A 9 -7.37 -2.64 -4.69
C LEU A 9 -8.34 -1.98 -5.67
N ALA A 10 -9.57 -1.71 -5.23
CA ALA A 10 -10.57 -1.03 -6.05
C ALA A 10 -10.13 0.39 -6.43
N VAL A 11 -9.50 1.12 -5.50
CA VAL A 11 -8.93 2.45 -5.76
C VAL A 11 -7.79 2.37 -6.77
N TYR A 12 -6.86 1.43 -6.61
CA TYR A 12 -5.76 1.25 -7.58
C TYR A 12 -6.27 0.88 -8.97
N ALA A 13 -7.23 -0.04 -9.05
CA ALA A 13 -7.84 -0.43 -10.32
C ALA A 13 -8.56 0.74 -10.98
N GLY A 14 -9.34 1.52 -10.20
CA GLY A 14 -10.02 2.72 -10.69
C GLY A 14 -9.05 3.77 -11.21
N LEU A 15 -7.96 4.04 -10.49
CA LEU A 15 -6.91 4.98 -10.92
C LEU A 15 -6.22 4.50 -12.21
N ALA A 16 -5.91 3.22 -12.32
CA ALA A 16 -5.30 2.66 -13.53
C ALA A 16 -6.25 2.77 -14.74
N ILE A 17 -7.52 2.38 -14.58
CA ILE A 17 -8.54 2.48 -15.64
C ILE A 17 -8.73 3.92 -16.07
N TYR A 18 -8.84 4.85 -15.11
CA TYR A 18 -8.96 6.28 -15.39
C TYR A 18 -7.75 6.81 -16.16
N GLY A 19 -6.54 6.49 -15.67
CA GLY A 19 -5.28 6.95 -16.27
C GLY A 19 -5.07 6.47 -17.71
N ILE A 20 -5.55 5.28 -18.06
CA ILE A 20 -5.38 4.69 -19.40
C ILE A 20 -6.51 5.09 -20.36
N GLY A 21 -7.76 5.11 -19.88
CA GLY A 21 -8.93 5.20 -20.76
C GLY A 21 -9.57 6.59 -20.86
N PHE A 22 -9.36 7.46 -19.87
CA PHE A 22 -10.20 8.65 -19.69
C PHE A 22 -9.44 9.93 -19.32
N ALA A 23 -8.17 9.81 -18.92
CA ALA A 23 -7.39 10.93 -18.45
C ALA A 23 -6.89 11.83 -19.60
N SER A 24 -6.87 13.16 -19.34
CA SER A 24 -6.08 14.07 -20.18
C SER A 24 -4.59 13.71 -20.10
N PRO A 25 -3.74 14.18 -21.04
CA PRO A 25 -2.31 13.92 -20.98
C PRO A 25 -1.65 14.34 -19.65
N GLU A 26 -2.08 15.46 -19.07
CA GLU A 26 -1.59 15.96 -17.78
C GLU A 26 -2.05 15.04 -16.63
N ALA A 27 -3.33 14.66 -16.62
CA ALA A 27 -3.87 13.75 -15.62
C ALA A 27 -3.23 12.36 -15.68
N ALA A 28 -2.95 11.85 -16.89
CA ALA A 28 -2.26 10.57 -17.09
C ALA A 28 -0.83 10.60 -16.51
N LYS A 29 -0.10 11.71 -16.69
CA LYS A 29 1.23 11.90 -16.06
C LYS A 29 1.14 11.88 -14.53
N ILE A 30 0.13 12.54 -13.94
CA ILE A 30 -0.08 12.53 -12.49
C ILE A 30 -0.36 11.10 -11.99
N VAL A 31 -1.25 10.38 -12.66
CA VAL A 31 -1.55 8.98 -12.31
C VAL A 31 -0.28 8.12 -12.38
N MET A 32 0.52 8.28 -13.45
CA MET A 32 1.81 7.60 -13.57
C MET A 32 2.75 7.93 -12.40
N TYR A 33 2.88 9.20 -12.02
CA TYR A 33 3.71 9.59 -10.88
C TYR A 33 3.22 8.99 -9.56
N ILE A 34 1.91 8.87 -9.35
CA ILE A 34 1.34 8.19 -8.17
C ILE A 34 1.75 6.71 -8.16
N PHE A 35 1.63 6.01 -9.29
CA PHE A 35 2.02 4.60 -9.39
C PHE A 35 3.52 4.36 -9.21
N ILE A 36 4.37 5.35 -9.53
CA ILE A 36 5.81 5.29 -9.26
C ILE A 36 6.12 5.62 -7.79
N ALA A 37 5.46 6.64 -7.24
CA ALA A 37 5.72 7.10 -5.87
C ALA A 37 5.22 6.11 -4.82
N LEU A 38 4.06 5.46 -5.04
CA LEU A 38 3.45 4.54 -4.08
C LEU A 38 4.39 3.39 -3.64
N PRO A 39 5.02 2.61 -4.55
CA PRO A 39 5.97 1.59 -4.16
C PRO A 39 7.14 2.13 -3.33
N ILE A 40 7.66 3.31 -3.67
CA ILE A 40 8.75 3.95 -2.93
C ILE A 40 8.29 4.28 -1.50
N ILE A 41 7.12 4.90 -1.37
CA ILE A 41 6.52 5.22 -0.07
C ILE A 41 6.30 3.94 0.74
N HIS A 42 5.78 2.86 0.14
CA HIS A 42 5.55 1.61 0.83
C HIS A 42 6.84 0.91 1.29
N VAL A 43 7.93 1.03 0.53
CA VAL A 43 9.25 0.57 0.99
C VAL A 43 9.69 1.38 2.21
N LEU A 44 9.56 2.71 2.18
CA LEU A 44 9.87 3.56 3.34
C LEU A 44 8.99 3.22 4.55
N GLU A 45 7.68 3.03 4.36
CA GLU A 45 6.77 2.60 5.41
C GLU A 45 7.21 1.28 6.04
N PHE A 46 7.54 0.27 5.22
CA PHE A 46 8.01 -1.02 5.71
C PHE A 46 9.25 -0.86 6.60
N LEU A 47 10.22 -0.04 6.18
CA LEU A 47 11.43 0.24 6.96
C LEU A 47 11.12 0.92 8.29
N LEU A 48 10.20 1.88 8.30
CA LEU A 48 9.80 2.62 9.50
C LEU A 48 9.07 1.73 10.52
N VAL A 49 8.28 0.75 10.06
CA VAL A 49 7.47 -0.12 10.91
C VAL A 49 8.06 -1.51 11.12
N LEU A 50 9.34 -1.73 10.76
CA LEU A 50 10.03 -3.01 10.91
C LEU A 50 9.89 -3.64 12.30
N LYS A 51 10.03 -2.82 13.36
CA LYS A 51 9.94 -3.32 14.75
C LYS A 51 8.54 -3.86 15.06
N VAL A 52 7.50 -3.18 14.60
CA VAL A 52 6.09 -3.57 14.77
C VAL A 52 5.82 -4.88 14.04
N LEU A 53 6.31 -4.99 12.80
CA LEU A 53 6.12 -6.19 11.98
C LEU A 53 6.88 -7.39 12.53
N LYS A 54 8.09 -7.19 13.08
CA LYS A 54 8.84 -8.24 13.76
C LYS A 54 8.12 -8.75 15.02
N SER A 55 7.57 -7.85 15.83
CA SER A 55 6.84 -8.24 17.05
C SER A 55 5.53 -8.97 16.78
N ALA A 56 4.93 -8.76 15.60
CA ALA A 56 3.68 -9.42 15.21
C ALA A 56 3.86 -10.91 14.83
N GLY A 57 5.11 -11.38 14.69
CA GLY A 57 5.42 -12.73 14.24
C GLY A 57 5.16 -12.95 12.74
N GLY A 58 5.27 -14.19 12.28
CA GLY A 58 5.08 -14.53 10.86
C GLY A 58 6.29 -14.20 9.97
N SER A 59 6.08 -14.31 8.65
CA SER A 59 7.15 -14.11 7.66
C SER A 59 7.42 -12.63 7.37
N MET A 60 8.67 -12.19 7.54
CA MET A 60 9.09 -10.84 7.17
C MET A 60 8.93 -10.57 5.67
N GLY A 61 9.16 -11.58 4.81
CA GLY A 61 8.90 -11.46 3.37
C GLY A 61 7.42 -11.28 3.07
N GLY A 62 6.55 -11.97 3.82
CA GLY A 62 5.10 -11.78 3.74
C GLY A 62 4.67 -10.38 4.16
N HIS A 63 5.21 -9.86 5.27
CA HIS A 63 4.96 -8.49 5.70
C HIS A 63 5.49 -7.44 4.73
N PHE A 64 6.65 -7.68 4.11
CA PHE A 64 7.17 -6.82 3.07
C PHE A 64 6.22 -6.75 1.87
N LEU A 65 5.84 -7.91 1.32
CA LEU A 65 4.93 -7.97 0.17
C LEU A 65 3.58 -7.32 0.48
N GLN A 66 3.02 -7.58 1.66
CA GLN A 66 1.75 -6.99 2.07
C GLN A 66 1.85 -5.47 2.29
N THR A 67 2.98 -4.96 2.81
CA THR A 67 3.21 -3.52 2.93
C THR A 67 3.46 -2.90 1.56
N LEU A 68 4.14 -3.59 0.64
CA LEU A 68 4.36 -3.11 -0.72
C LEU A 68 3.05 -2.94 -1.51
N ILE A 69 2.08 -3.82 -1.28
CA ILE A 69 0.77 -3.75 -1.96
C ILE A 69 -0.17 -2.78 -1.23
N PHE A 70 -0.24 -2.87 0.10
CA PHE A 70 -1.30 -2.24 0.89
C PHE A 70 -0.83 -1.10 1.80
N GLY A 71 0.47 -0.86 1.93
CA GLY A 71 1.04 0.17 2.80
C GLY A 71 0.50 0.11 4.22
N TYR A 72 0.07 1.26 4.73
CA TYR A 72 -0.55 1.41 6.04
C TYR A 72 -1.81 0.58 6.25
N VAL A 73 -2.54 0.21 5.20
CA VAL A 73 -3.72 -0.67 5.32
C VAL A 73 -3.33 -2.05 5.86
N HIS A 74 -2.07 -2.47 5.67
CA HIS A 74 -1.54 -3.69 6.26
C HIS A 74 -0.93 -3.48 7.65
N TRP A 75 -0.02 -2.53 7.84
CA TRP A 75 0.74 -2.42 9.09
C TRP A 75 -0.01 -1.68 10.22
N LEU A 76 -0.93 -0.77 9.91
CA LEU A 76 -1.62 0.04 10.91
C LEU A 76 -2.52 -0.80 11.84
N PRO A 77 -3.32 -1.77 11.35
CA PRO A 77 -4.08 -2.67 12.22
C PRO A 77 -3.18 -3.47 13.16
N ILE A 78 -2.05 -3.99 12.66
CA ILE A 78 -1.07 -4.75 13.45
C ILE A 78 -0.51 -3.88 14.58
N TRP A 79 -0.13 -2.64 14.26
CA TRP A 79 0.37 -1.69 15.23
C TRP A 79 -0.66 -1.38 16.33
N LYS A 80 -1.93 -1.23 15.97
CA LYS A 80 -3.02 -0.98 16.92
C LYS A 80 -3.26 -2.17 17.85
N THR A 81 -3.16 -3.41 17.34
CA THR A 81 -3.37 -4.61 18.16
C THR A 81 -2.17 -5.00 19.02
N THR A 82 -0.95 -4.58 18.67
CA THR A 82 0.27 -4.87 19.47
C THR A 82 0.54 -3.89 20.60
N ARG A 83 -0.25 -2.81 20.71
CA ARG A 83 -0.17 -1.81 21.78
C ARG A 83 -1.34 -1.88 22.79
N GLN A 84 -2.24 -2.82 22.61
CA GLN A 84 -3.27 -3.18 23.60
C GLN A 84 -2.72 -4.28 24.51
#